data_AF-A0A350YI94-F1
#
_entry.id   AF-A0A350YI94-F1
#
_cell.length_a   1.000
_cell.length_b   1.000
_cell.length_c   1.000
_cell.angle_alpha   90.00
_cell.angle_beta   90.00
_cell.angle_gamma   90.00
#
_symmetry.space_group_name_H-M   'P 1'
#
loop_
_entity.id
_entity.type
_entity.pdbx_description
1 polymer ?
#
loop_
_entity_poly.entity_id
_entity_poly.type
_entity_poly.pdbx_seq_one_letter_code
_entity_poly.pdbx_strand_id
1 'polypeptide(L)'
;MDLSLLEIVGFATVSLSLLAKVIGLPDQILLNYRRKSTEGVSTKQHIIGFLAYASWTWYGFLSFDWVVGLGQGLGVVVEAIIIGQIIAYHKKPQPKMFSADP
;
A
#
# COMPACT_ATOMS: atom_id res chain seq x y z
N MET A 1 -4.32 33.40 6.31
CA MET A 1 -4.29 32.19 5.48
C MET A 1 -5.74 31.77 5.33
N ASP A 2 -6.31 31.99 4.15
CA ASP A 2 -7.75 31.90 3.94
C ASP A 2 -8.19 30.45 4.05
N LEU A 3 -9.29 30.20 4.78
CA LEU A 3 -9.83 28.85 4.97
C LEU A 3 -10.05 28.12 3.63
N SER A 4 -10.39 28.86 2.57
CA SER A 4 -10.63 28.34 1.23
C SER A 4 -9.39 27.68 0.60
N LEU A 5 -8.19 28.23 0.81
CA LEU A 5 -6.97 27.64 0.25
C LEU A 5 -6.65 26.31 0.93
N LEU A 6 -6.84 26.23 2.26
CA LEU A 6 -6.63 25.01 3.03
C LEU A 6 -7.58 23.89 2.58
N GLU A 7 -8.85 24.21 2.34
CA GLU A 7 -9.85 23.24 1.87
C GLU A 7 -9.51 22.72 0.46
N ILE A 8 -9.11 23.59 -0.47
CA ILE A 8 -8.74 23.20 -1.83
C ILE A 8 -7.51 22.29 -1.82
N VAL A 9 -6.46 22.68 -1.10
CA VAL A 9 -5.24 21.87 -0.99
C VAL A 9 -5.54 20.56 -0.29
N GLY A 10 -6.29 20.57 0.81
CA GLY A 10 -6.69 19.37 1.54
C GLY A 10 -7.46 18.39 0.66
N PHE A 11 -8.45 18.87 -0.08
CA PHE A 11 -9.22 18.04 -1.01
C PHE A 11 -8.34 17.44 -2.11
N ALA A 12 -7.44 18.23 -2.70
CA ALA A 12 -6.50 17.75 -3.71
C ALA A 12 -5.54 16.70 -3.11
N THR A 13 -5.01 16.94 -1.92
CA THR A 13 -4.11 16.02 -1.21
C THR A 13 -4.78 14.69 -0.92
N VAL A 14 -6.00 14.67 -0.39
CA VAL A 14 -6.75 13.42 -0.17
C VAL A 14 -6.98 12.71 -1.49
N SER A 15 -7.50 13.42 -2.50
CA SER A 15 -7.86 12.83 -3.80
C SER A 15 -6.64 12.19 -4.48
N LEU A 16 -5.54 12.93 -4.60
CA LEU A 16 -4.31 12.43 -5.20
C LEU A 16 -3.69 11.30 -4.38
N SER A 17 -3.74 11.40 -3.05
CA SER A 17 -3.28 10.33 -2.16
C SER A 17 -4.07 9.05 -2.41
N LEU A 18 -5.40 9.11 -2.47
CA LEU A 18 -6.23 7.95 -2.73
C LEU A 18 -5.97 7.38 -4.14
N LEU A 19 -5.88 8.22 -5.16
CA LEU A 19 -5.55 7.79 -6.53
C LEU A 19 -4.21 7.06 -6.60
N ALA A 20 -3.18 7.55 -5.91
CA ALA A 20 -1.88 6.89 -5.86
C ALA A 20 -1.92 5.49 -5.24
N LYS A 21 -2.88 5.20 -4.35
CA LYS A 21 -3.10 3.84 -3.81
C LYS A 21 -4.00 2.98 -4.70
N VAL A 22 -4.88 3.60 -5.50
CA VAL A 22 -5.78 2.89 -6.43
C VAL A 22 -5.07 2.53 -7.74
N ILE A 23 -3.99 3.22 -8.08
CA ILE A 23 -3.18 2.92 -9.27
C ILE A 23 -2.02 2.01 -8.88
N GLY A 24 -1.84 0.89 -9.58
CA GLY A 24 -0.72 -0.04 -9.41
C GLY A 24 -0.89 -1.07 -8.29
N LEU A 25 -1.23 -0.67 -7.06
CA LEU A 25 -1.39 -1.63 -5.96
C LEU A 25 -2.55 -2.61 -6.18
N PRO A 26 -3.74 -2.20 -6.69
CA PRO A 26 -4.80 -3.14 -7.03
C PRO A 26 -4.42 -4.07 -8.18
N ASP A 27 -3.61 -3.61 -9.14
CA ASP A 27 -3.10 -4.45 -10.22
C ASP A 27 -2.17 -5.53 -9.66
N GLN A 28 -1.29 -5.17 -8.71
CA GLN A 28 -0.46 -6.13 -8.00
C GLN A 28 -1.30 -7.15 -7.22
N ILE A 29 -2.34 -6.70 -6.49
CA ILE A 29 -3.27 -7.58 -5.77
C ILE A 29 -3.93 -8.57 -6.73
N LEU A 30 -4.43 -8.08 -7.87
CA LEU A 30 -5.09 -8.90 -8.87
C LEU A 30 -4.11 -9.89 -9.51
N LEU A 31 -2.89 -9.46 -9.82
CA LEU A 31 -1.84 -10.29 -10.39
C LEU A 31 -1.46 -11.43 -9.44
N ASN A 32 -1.22 -11.11 -8.17
CA ASN A 32 -0.93 -12.08 -7.11
C ASN A 32 -2.07 -13.10 -6.98
N TYR A 33 -3.32 -12.63 -6.99
CA TYR A 33 -4.50 -13.48 -6.90
C TYR A 33 -4.64 -14.42 -8.10
N ARG A 34 -4.41 -13.92 -9.32
CA ARG A 34 -4.48 -14.72 -10.55
C ARG A 34 -3.37 -15.75 -10.63
N ARG A 35 -2.14 -15.37 -10.28
CA ARG A 35 -0.97 -16.28 -10.29
C ARG A 35 -0.95 -17.23 -9.10
N LYS A 36 -1.67 -16.92 -8.02
CA LYS A 36 -1.58 -17.61 -6.72
C LYS A 36 -0.12 -17.72 -6.26
N SER A 37 0.63 -16.65 -6.48
CA SER A 37 2.07 -16.49 -6.23
C SER A 37 2.36 -15.01 -6.01
N THR A 38 3.34 -14.71 -5.15
CA THR A 38 3.86 -13.35 -4.92
C THR A 38 5.32 -13.25 -5.38
N GLU A 39 5.69 -13.99 -6.43
CA GLU A 39 7.02 -13.92 -7.04
C GLU A 39 7.30 -12.50 -7.56
N GLY A 40 8.49 -11.98 -7.27
CA GLY A 40 8.89 -10.60 -7.59
C GLY A 40 8.35 -9.54 -6.61
N VAL A 41 7.54 -9.91 -5.62
CA VAL A 41 6.98 -8.99 -4.63
C VAL A 41 7.86 -8.94 -3.38
N SER A 42 8.34 -7.75 -3.01
CA SER A 42 9.20 -7.57 -1.84
C SER A 42 8.41 -7.51 -0.54
N THR A 43 8.47 -8.57 0.28
CA THR A 43 7.78 -8.61 1.59
C THR A 43 8.22 -7.48 2.52
N LYS A 44 9.52 -7.16 2.56
CA LYS A 44 10.05 -6.09 3.43
C LYS A 44 9.47 -4.73 3.06
N GLN A 45 9.36 -4.45 1.76
CA GLN A 45 8.80 -3.19 1.26
C GLN A 45 7.36 -3.02 1.73
N HIS A 46 6.53 -4.05 1.59
CA HIS A 46 5.13 -3.99 1.98
C HIS A 46 4.93 -3.92 3.51
N ILE A 47 5.77 -4.59 4.30
CA ILE A 47 5.75 -4.43 5.77
C ILE A 47 6.09 -3.00 6.18
N ILE A 48 7.17 -2.43 5.62
CA ILE A 48 7.56 -1.04 5.91
C ILE A 48 6.46 -0.08 5.47
N GLY A 49 5.89 -0.28 4.28
CA GLY A 49 4.77 0.50 3.75
C GLY A 49 3.55 0.45 4.66
N PHE A 50 3.15 -0.75 5.11
CA PHE A 50 2.05 -0.94 6.05
C PHE A 50 2.27 -0.16 7.36
N LEU A 51 3.45 -0.28 7.97
CA LEU A 51 3.78 0.42 9.21
C LEU A 51 3.81 1.94 9.02
N ALA A 52 4.32 2.41 7.89
CA ALA A 52 4.33 3.82 7.56
C ALA A 52 2.89 4.37 7.41
N TYR A 53 2.04 3.72 6.61
CA TYR A 53 0.65 4.17 6.46
C TYR A 53 -0.13 4.08 7.77
N ALA A 54 0.07 3.04 8.57
CA ALA A 54 -0.58 2.89 9.87
C ALA A 54 -0.16 4.03 10.82
N SER A 55 1.13 4.33 10.87
CA SER A 55 1.67 5.43 11.70
C SER A 55 1.11 6.78 11.27
N TRP A 56 1.08 7.08 9.98
CA TRP A 56 0.52 8.33 9.47
C TRP A 56 -0.99 8.45 9.68
N THR A 57 -1.72 7.36 9.49
CA THR A 57 -3.16 7.30 9.75
C THR A 57 -3.44 7.59 11.23
N TRP A 58 -2.69 6.95 12.12
CA TRP A 58 -2.78 7.18 13.57
C TRP A 58 -2.45 8.62 13.95
N TYR A 59 -1.35 9.15 13.40
CA TYR A 59 -0.95 10.55 13.60
C TYR A 59 -2.03 11.55 13.15
N GLY A 60 -2.64 11.32 11.98
CA GLY A 60 -3.72 12.17 11.47
C GLY A 60 -4.91 12.22 12.42
N PHE A 61 -5.35 11.06 12.93
CA PHE A 61 -6.44 11.02 13.90
C PHE A 61 -6.08 11.68 15.24
N LEU A 62 -4.88 11.44 15.77
CA LEU A 62 -4.41 12.08 17.01
C LEU A 62 -4.29 13.61 16.89
N SER A 63 -4.01 14.10 15.69
CA SER A 63 -3.84 15.53 15.41
C SER A 63 -5.14 16.23 14.97
N PHE A 64 -6.27 15.51 14.94
CA PHE A 64 -7.52 15.96 14.34
C PHE A 64 -7.38 16.43 12.88
N ASP A 65 -6.39 15.90 12.16
CA ASP A 65 -6.13 16.14 10.74
C ASP A 65 -6.76 15.01 9.90
N TRP A 66 -7.99 15.28 9.46
CA TRP A 66 -8.76 14.33 8.65
C TRP A 66 -8.17 14.11 7.26
N VAL A 67 -7.43 15.09 6.70
CA VAL A 67 -6.81 14.97 5.38
C VAL A 67 -5.71 13.90 5.43
N VAL A 68 -4.86 13.96 6.45
CA VAL A 68 -3.80 12.97 6.66
C VAL A 68 -4.39 11.61 7.07
N GLY A 69 -5.32 11.61 8.03
CA GLY A 69 -5.94 10.37 8.52
C GLY A 69 -6.60 9.56 7.41
N LEU A 70 -7.46 10.20 6.62
CA LEU A 70 -8.18 9.52 5.54
C LEU A 70 -7.29 9.24 4.32
N GLY A 71 -6.41 10.18 3.94
CA GLY A 71 -5.53 10.05 2.77
C GLY A 71 -4.55 8.87 2.88
N GLN A 72 -4.21 8.47 4.11
CA GLN A 72 -3.26 7.38 4.38
C GLN A 72 -3.94 6.07 4.77
N GLY A 73 -5.16 6.13 5.34
CA GLY A 73 -5.89 4.94 5.79
C GLY A 73 -6.12 3.88 4.71
N LEU A 74 -6.39 4.29 3.46
CA LEU A 74 -6.52 3.34 2.35
C LEU A 74 -5.22 2.55 2.10
N GLY A 75 -4.06 3.18 2.29
CA GLY A 75 -2.76 2.52 2.16
C GLY A 75 -2.59 1.38 3.15
N VAL A 76 -3.10 1.53 4.38
CA VAL A 76 -3.11 0.47 5.39
C VAL A 76 -3.87 -0.76 4.89
N VAL A 77 -5.06 -0.56 4.34
CA VAL A 77 -5.92 -1.64 3.85
C VAL A 77 -5.26 -2.37 2.68
N VAL A 78 -4.76 -1.62 1.70
CA VAL A 78 -4.17 -2.18 0.48
C VAL A 78 -2.88 -2.95 0.79
N GLU A 79 -2.00 -2.40 1.64
CA GLU A 79 -0.78 -3.11 2.07
C GLU A 79 -1.10 -4.37 2.87
N ALA A 80 -2.11 -4.32 3.76
CA ALA A 80 -2.55 -5.49 4.51
C ALA A 80 -3.04 -6.62 3.60
N ILE A 81 -3.74 -6.31 2.51
CA ILE A 81 -4.17 -7.31 1.52
C ILE A 81 -2.96 -7.97 0.86
N ILE A 82 -1.97 -7.17 0.41
CA ILE A 82 -0.76 -7.72 -0.23
C ILE A 82 0.03 -8.58 0.75
N ILE A 83 0.24 -8.13 1.99
CA ILE A 83 0.88 -8.94 3.04
C ILE A 83 0.12 -10.24 3.29
N GLY A 84 -1.22 -10.17 3.36
CA GLY A 84 -2.07 -11.36 3.47
C GLY A 84 -1.88 -12.34 2.31
N GLN A 85 -1.77 -11.84 1.07
CA GLN A 85 -1.47 -12.67 -0.10
C GLN A 85 -0.06 -13.30 -0.03
N ILE A 86 0.95 -12.56 0.44
CA ILE A 86 2.30 -13.09 0.65
C ILE A 86 2.24 -14.27 1.63
N ILE A 87 1.58 -14.11 2.77
CA ILE A 87 1.44 -15.18 3.78
C ILE A 87 0.68 -16.38 3.21
N ALA A 88 -0.41 -16.14 2.48
CA ALA A 88 -1.24 -17.20 1.91
C ALA A 88 -0.53 -17.98 0.79
N TYR A 89 0.29 -17.33 -0.02
CA TYR A 89 0.94 -17.93 -1.19
C TYR A 89 2.38 -18.40 -0.94
N HIS A 90 2.94 -18.18 0.27
CA HIS A 90 4.30 -18.58 0.65
C HIS A 90 4.57 -20.10 0.59
N LYS A 91 3.53 -20.94 0.47
CA LYS A 91 3.64 -22.41 0.56
C LYS A 91 3.93 -23.15 -0.75
N LYS A 92 4.20 -22.47 -1.87
CA LYS A 92 4.55 -23.14 -3.13
C LYS A 92 6.07 -23.20 -3.32
N PRO A 93 6.67 -24.40 -3.42
CA PRO A 93 8.11 -24.54 -3.61
C PRO A 93 8.53 -23.89 -4.93
N GLN A 94 9.59 -23.09 -4.85
CA GLN A 94 10.14 -22.35 -5.97
C GLN A 94 10.80 -23.33 -6.96
N PRO A 95 10.54 -23.23 -8.27
CA PRO A 95 11.46 -23.77 -9.25
C PRO A 95 12.78 -23.03 -9.06
N LYS A 96 13.85 -23.77 -8.74
CA LYS A 96 15.19 -23.18 -8.75
C LYS A 96 15.42 -22.62 -10.15
N MET A 97 15.49 -21.29 -10.26
CA MET A 97 15.97 -20.66 -11.48
C MET A 97 17.42 -21.14 -11.60
N PHE A 98 17.69 -21.99 -12.58
CA PHE A 98 19.05 -22.44 -12.86
C PHE A 98 19.92 -21.20 -12.98
N SER A 99 20.89 -21.04 -12.07
CA SER A 99 21.97 -20.09 -12.24
C SER A 99 22.66 -20.48 -13.55
N ALA A 100 22.45 -19.68 -14.58
CA ALA A 100 23.27 -19.74 -15.76
C ALA A 100 24.59 -19.04 -15.38
N ASP A 101 25.47 -19.80 -14.73
CA ASP A 101 26.89 -19.46 -14.67
C ASP A 101 27.53 -19.94 -15.98
N PRO A 102 28.31 -19.07 -16.63
CA PRO A 102 29.74 -19.32 -16.78
C PRO A 102 30.60 -18.27 -16.08
#